data_AF-A0A8S3WTE9-F1
#
_entry.id   AF-A0A8S3WTE9-F1
#
_cell.length_a   1.000
_cell.length_b   1.000
_cell.length_c   1.000
_cell.angle_alpha   90.00
_cell.angle_beta   90.00
_cell.angle_gamma   90.00
#
_symmetry.space_group_name_H-M   'P 1'
#
loop_
_entity.id
_entity.type
_entity.pdbx_description
1 polymer ?
#
loop_
_entity_poly.entity_id
_entity_poly.type
_entity_poly.pdbx_seq_one_letter_code
_entity_poly.pdbx_strand_id
1 'polypeptide(L)'
;MSVVQRCVFNHFNKYRTITTSKKNSESASATCDTSTEDKNWVSYGFDYNSKEEDTNVHNATFFFAVTLCLVFGGFCWAYSPDVHMRDWAQREAYLELRRREQAGLPPISPNYVDPATIKLPSDDELCDVEIII
;
A
#
# COMPACT_ATOMS: atom_id res chain seq x y z
N MET A 1 -43.35 -25.11 17.14
CA MET A 1 -42.00 -24.52 16.99
C MET A 1 -41.25 -24.86 18.29
N SER A 2 -40.06 -25.47 18.34
CA SER A 2 -38.86 -25.30 17.51
C SER A 2 -38.01 -26.58 17.57
N VAL A 3 -37.35 -26.90 16.46
CA VAL A 3 -36.72 -28.19 16.10
C VAL A 3 -35.29 -28.35 16.69
N VAL A 4 -34.91 -27.55 17.69
CA VAL A 4 -33.50 -27.33 18.03
C VAL A 4 -32.92 -28.31 19.07
N GLN A 5 -33.73 -29.18 19.69
CA GLN A 5 -33.27 -29.98 20.84
C GLN A 5 -32.89 -31.44 20.53
N ARG A 6 -32.60 -31.79 19.26
CA ARG A 6 -32.21 -33.17 18.86
C ARG A 6 -30.80 -33.34 18.27
N CYS A 7 -30.01 -32.28 18.13
CA CYS A 7 -28.73 -32.37 17.41
C CYS A 7 -27.47 -32.55 18.27
N VAL A 8 -27.55 -32.54 19.62
CA VAL A 8 -26.35 -32.43 20.46
C VAL A 8 -25.86 -33.77 21.05
N PHE A 9 -26.62 -34.86 20.94
CA PHE A 9 -26.25 -36.13 21.59
C PHE A 9 -25.64 -37.20 20.68
N ASN A 10 -25.37 -36.92 19.41
CA ASN A 10 -24.87 -37.93 18.47
C ASN A 10 -23.35 -37.88 18.22
N HIS A 11 -22.58 -37.25 19.11
CA HIS A 11 -21.13 -37.05 18.91
C HIS A 11 -20.20 -37.76 19.91
N PHE A 12 -20.73 -38.59 20.82
CA PHE A 12 -19.92 -39.22 21.87
C PHE A 12 -19.59 -40.71 21.69
N ASN A 13 -19.83 -41.32 20.53
CA ASN A 13 -19.56 -42.76 20.41
C ASN A 13 -19.04 -43.25 19.05
N LYS A 14 -17.88 -42.73 18.64
CA LYS A 14 -17.02 -43.40 17.64
C LYS A 14 -15.58 -43.46 18.13
N TYR A 15 -15.36 -44.19 19.23
CA TYR A 15 -14.04 -44.75 19.51
C TYR A 15 -13.76 -45.83 18.45
N ARG A 16 -12.89 -45.52 17.48
CA ARG A 16 -12.37 -46.49 16.53
C ARG A 16 -11.27 -47.29 17.24
N THR A 17 -11.57 -48.53 17.61
CA THR A 17 -10.59 -49.51 18.08
C THR A 17 -9.62 -49.83 16.94
N ILE A 18 -8.33 -49.55 17.13
CA ILE A 18 -7.28 -49.90 16.19
C ILE A 18 -6.87 -51.36 16.47
N THR A 19 -7.34 -52.28 15.63
CA THR A 19 -6.85 -53.66 15.59
C THR A 19 -5.48 -53.69 14.91
N THR A 20 -4.44 -54.07 15.65
CA THR A 20 -3.11 -54.30 15.08
C THR A 20 -3.04 -55.72 14.53
N SER A 21 -2.97 -55.84 13.19
CA SER A 21 -2.59 -57.09 12.53
C SER A 21 -1.15 -56.97 12.03
N LYS A 22 -0.32 -57.97 12.33
CA LYS A 22 1.07 -58.06 11.87
C LYS A 22 1.09 -58.40 10.39
N LYS A 23 1.76 -57.58 9.57
CA LYS A 23 2.10 -57.94 8.19
C LYS A 23 3.60 -58.17 8.06
N ASN A 24 3.96 -59.45 7.90
CA ASN A 24 5.28 -59.91 7.47
C ASN A 24 5.29 -60.06 5.94
N SER A 25 6.28 -59.46 5.27
CA SER A 25 7.06 -60.01 4.15
C SER A 25 7.65 -58.87 3.30
N GLU A 26 8.98 -58.82 3.28
CA GLU A 26 9.80 -58.07 2.33
C GLU A 26 9.61 -58.63 0.92
N SER A 27 9.50 -57.76 -0.10
CA SER A 27 9.98 -58.03 -1.45
C SER A 27 9.87 -56.79 -2.34
N ALA A 28 11.01 -56.43 -2.93
CA ALA A 28 11.25 -55.58 -4.10
C ALA A 28 11.12 -54.05 -3.92
N SER A 29 12.29 -53.41 -3.82
CA SER A 29 12.51 -52.02 -4.20
C SER A 29 12.05 -51.78 -5.64
N ALA A 30 10.98 -51.01 -5.79
CA ALA A 30 10.79 -50.13 -6.93
C ALA A 30 10.94 -48.71 -6.39
N THR A 31 11.99 -48.02 -6.81
CA THR A 31 12.19 -46.59 -6.56
C THR A 31 11.14 -45.84 -7.36
N CYS A 32 9.93 -45.73 -6.83
CA CYS A 32 9.00 -44.68 -7.21
C CYS A 32 9.16 -43.58 -6.16
N ASP A 33 9.71 -42.45 -6.60
CA ASP A 33 9.71 -41.19 -5.84
C ASP A 33 8.27 -40.79 -5.60
N THR A 34 7.67 -41.39 -4.58
CA THR A 34 6.34 -41.06 -4.10
C THR A 34 6.62 -40.04 -3.01
N SER A 35 6.57 -38.77 -3.39
CA SER A 35 6.43 -37.66 -2.46
C SER A 35 5.46 -38.10 -1.37
N THR A 36 5.93 -38.11 -0.13
CA THR A 36 5.08 -38.29 1.04
C THR A 36 4.18 -37.06 1.12
N GLU A 37 3.12 -37.04 0.33
CA GLU A 37 2.17 -35.93 0.36
C GLU A 37 1.46 -35.96 1.71
N ASP A 38 1.68 -34.89 2.46
CA ASP A 38 0.96 -34.62 3.69
C ASP A 38 -0.53 -34.61 3.36
N LYS A 39 -1.25 -35.66 3.77
CA LYS A 39 -2.67 -35.93 3.45
C LYS A 39 -3.66 -34.81 3.81
N ASN A 40 -3.21 -33.73 4.43
CA ASN A 40 -4.02 -32.59 4.84
C ASN A 40 -3.43 -31.24 4.39
N TRP A 41 -2.51 -31.22 3.42
CA TRP A 41 -2.04 -29.96 2.85
C TRP A 41 -3.12 -29.35 1.96
N VAL A 42 -3.33 -28.04 2.12
CA VAL A 42 -4.20 -27.21 1.28
C VAL A 42 -3.33 -26.12 0.69
N SER A 43 -3.35 -26.00 -0.64
CA SER A 43 -2.59 -25.00 -1.38
C SER A 43 -3.09 -23.58 -1.08
N TYR A 44 -2.16 -22.64 -1.00
CA TYR A 44 -2.39 -21.20 -0.88
C TYR A 44 -2.79 -20.54 -2.22
N GLY A 45 -2.79 -21.31 -3.31
CA GLY A 45 -3.21 -20.88 -4.63
C GLY A 45 -2.06 -20.44 -5.55
N PHE A 46 -0.80 -20.69 -5.20
CA PHE A 46 0.35 -20.42 -6.06
C PHE A 46 0.77 -21.67 -6.84
N ASP A 47 0.85 -22.81 -6.17
CA ASP A 47 1.05 -24.11 -6.81
C ASP A 47 0.22 -25.21 -6.12
N TYR A 48 -0.30 -26.14 -6.92
CA TYR A 48 -1.12 -27.26 -6.48
C TYR A 48 -0.36 -28.59 -6.48
N ASN A 49 0.85 -28.62 -7.04
CA ASN A 49 1.63 -29.86 -7.23
C ASN A 49 2.73 -30.03 -6.17
N SER A 50 3.33 -28.94 -5.70
CA SER A 50 4.41 -28.95 -4.72
C SER A 50 4.09 -28.06 -3.52
N LYS A 51 4.01 -28.68 -2.33
CA LYS A 51 3.79 -27.97 -1.06
C LYS A 51 4.90 -26.98 -0.74
N GLU A 52 6.14 -27.35 -0.99
CA GLU A 52 7.31 -26.52 -0.65
C GLU A 52 7.34 -25.26 -1.52
N GLU A 53 7.06 -25.43 -2.82
CA GLU A 53 7.03 -24.32 -3.77
C GLU A 53 5.87 -23.35 -3.46
N ASP A 54 4.67 -23.88 -3.24
CA ASP A 54 3.49 -23.08 -2.89
C ASP A 54 3.71 -22.27 -1.59
N THR A 55 4.31 -22.88 -0.57
CA THR A 55 4.60 -22.21 0.70
C THR A 55 5.68 -21.14 0.55
N ASN A 56 6.74 -21.43 -0.22
CA ASN A 56 7.83 -20.48 -0.44
C ASN A 56 7.36 -19.27 -1.25
N VAL A 57 6.62 -19.50 -2.33
CA VAL A 57 6.08 -18.42 -3.18
C VAL A 57 5.05 -17.59 -2.41
N HIS A 58 4.20 -18.21 -1.58
CA HIS A 58 3.29 -17.49 -0.70
C HIS A 58 4.05 -16.54 0.24
N ASN A 59 5.01 -17.08 1.01
CA ASN A 59 5.77 -16.28 1.96
C ASN A 59 6.57 -15.16 1.28
N ALA A 60 7.22 -15.45 0.15
CA ALA A 60 7.95 -14.45 -0.63
C ALA A 60 7.01 -13.34 -1.13
N THR A 61 5.85 -13.70 -1.68
CA THR A 61 4.88 -12.73 -2.22
C THR A 61 4.37 -11.80 -1.13
N PHE A 62 3.95 -12.34 0.02
CA PHE A 62 3.47 -11.51 1.14
C PHE A 62 4.59 -10.66 1.74
N PHE A 63 5.81 -11.18 1.82
CA PHE A 63 6.96 -10.40 2.28
C PHE A 63 7.24 -9.21 1.33
N PHE A 64 7.43 -9.45 0.03
CA PHE A 64 7.75 -8.37 -0.90
C PHE A 64 6.57 -7.41 -1.12
N ALA A 65 5.35 -7.92 -1.27
CA ALA A 65 4.19 -7.06 -1.53
C ALA A 65 3.79 -6.26 -0.28
N VAL A 66 3.59 -6.93 0.86
CA VAL A 66 3.05 -6.25 2.05
C VAL A 66 4.17 -5.54 2.80
N THR A 67 5.25 -6.23 3.13
CA THR A 67 6.27 -5.62 4.00
C THR A 67 7.16 -4.64 3.23
N LEU A 68 7.64 -4.99 2.03
CA LEU A 68 8.54 -4.12 1.30
C LEU A 68 7.78 -3.03 0.51
N CYS A 69 6.80 -3.39 -0.32
CA CYS A 69 6.11 -2.39 -1.13
C CYS A 69 5.13 -1.53 -0.32
N LEU A 70 4.26 -2.12 0.50
CA LEU A 70 3.25 -1.32 1.23
C LEU A 70 3.84 -0.62 2.46
N VAL A 71 4.50 -1.36 3.36
CA VAL A 71 5.01 -0.75 4.60
C VAL A 71 6.24 0.11 4.32
N PHE A 72 7.29 -0.44 3.70
CA PHE A 72 8.51 0.33 3.45
C PHE A 72 8.31 1.39 2.36
N GLY A 73 7.58 1.09 1.28
CA GLY A 73 7.21 2.11 0.28
C GLY A 73 6.33 3.22 0.88
N GLY A 74 5.36 2.88 1.73
CA GLY A 74 4.57 3.86 2.47
C GLY A 74 5.39 4.71 3.42
N PHE A 75 6.37 4.12 4.10
CA PHE A 75 7.34 4.84 4.93
C PHE A 75 8.17 5.83 4.10
N CYS A 76 8.75 5.38 2.98
CA CYS A 76 9.49 6.25 2.08
C CYS A 76 8.64 7.41 1.54
N TRP A 77 7.36 7.15 1.23
CA TRP A 77 6.45 8.19 0.79
C TRP A 77 6.17 9.21 1.91
N ALA A 78 5.86 8.73 3.12
CA ALA A 78 5.51 9.57 4.26
C ALA A 78 6.67 10.50 4.69
N TYR A 79 7.91 10.02 4.57
CA TYR A 79 9.12 10.78 4.90
C TYR A 79 9.84 11.31 3.65
N SER A 80 9.17 11.32 2.49
CA SER A 80 9.74 11.93 1.29
C SER A 80 9.96 13.44 1.54
N PRO A 81 11.07 14.01 1.05
CA PRO A 81 11.31 15.44 1.19
C PRO A 81 10.19 16.22 0.50
N ASP A 82 9.89 17.41 1.00
CA ASP A 82 8.82 18.26 0.50
C ASP A 82 9.06 18.65 -0.98
N VAL A 83 8.45 17.87 -1.88
CA VAL A 83 8.62 18.02 -3.33
C VAL A 83 7.96 19.28 -3.88
N HIS A 84 7.00 19.87 -3.14
CA HIS A 84 6.28 21.07 -3.56
C HIS A 84 6.72 22.32 -2.81
N MET A 85 7.76 22.23 -1.97
CA MET A 85 8.30 23.35 -1.18
C MET A 85 7.22 24.08 -0.34
N ARG A 86 6.17 23.38 0.09
CA ARG A 86 5.09 23.92 0.93
C ARG A 86 5.58 24.35 2.30
N ASP A 87 6.37 23.53 2.96
CA ASP A 87 6.90 23.81 4.29
C ASP A 87 7.87 24.99 4.23
N TRP A 88 8.67 25.05 3.17
CA TRP A 88 9.54 26.19 2.89
C TRP A 88 8.75 27.46 2.62
N ALA A 89 7.75 27.41 1.73
CA ALA A 89 6.94 28.57 1.38
C ALA A 89 6.17 29.12 2.60
N GLN A 90 5.64 28.25 3.45
CA GLN A 90 4.99 28.66 4.69
C GLN A 90 5.97 29.35 5.65
N ARG A 91 7.17 28.78 5.83
CA ARG A 91 8.23 29.38 6.65
C ARG A 91 8.62 30.76 6.13
N GLU A 92 8.89 30.86 4.84
CA GLU A 92 9.32 32.11 4.20
C GLU A 92 8.23 33.18 4.28
N ALA A 93 6.96 32.80 4.10
CA ALA A 93 5.84 33.71 4.23
C ALA A 93 5.76 34.35 5.63
N TYR A 94 5.99 33.58 6.71
CA TYR A 94 6.01 34.14 8.07
C TYR A 94 7.16 35.12 8.29
N LEU A 95 8.33 34.86 7.71
CA LEU A 95 9.48 35.76 7.81
C LEU A 95 9.22 37.08 7.09
N GLU A 96 8.71 37.01 5.86
CA GLU A 96 8.38 38.19 5.05
C GLU A 96 7.22 39.00 5.65
N LEU A 97 6.21 38.34 6.22
CA LEU A 97 5.11 39.00 6.91
C LEU A 97 5.62 39.81 8.10
N ARG A 98 6.46 39.18 8.95
CA ARG A 98 7.05 39.85 10.12
C ARG A 98 7.92 41.04 9.73
N ARG A 99 8.68 40.93 8.64
CA ARG A 99 9.49 42.03 8.09
C ARG A 99 8.61 43.22 7.67
N ARG A 100 7.49 42.94 6.99
CA ARG A 100 6.54 43.97 6.54
C ARG A 100 5.81 44.63 7.70
N GLU A 101 5.37 43.85 8.68
CA GLU A 101 4.72 44.36 9.89
C GLU A 101 5.64 45.29 10.69
N GLN A 102 6.91 44.92 10.85
CA GLN A 102 7.92 45.77 11.51
C GLN A 102 8.16 47.08 10.77
N ALA A 103 8.05 47.08 9.45
CA ALA A 103 8.16 48.27 8.63
C ALA A 103 6.84 49.06 8.51
N GLY A 104 5.74 48.56 9.09
CA GLY A 104 4.41 49.18 9.03
C GLY A 104 3.75 49.15 7.64
N LEU A 105 4.21 48.29 6.73
CA LEU A 105 3.65 48.13 5.39
C LEU A 105 2.44 47.19 5.40
N PRO A 106 1.56 47.27 4.38
CA PRO A 106 0.51 46.28 4.20
C PRO A 106 1.10 44.87 4.02
N PRO A 107 0.41 43.80 4.49
CA PRO A 107 0.90 42.43 4.42
C PRO A 107 1.29 41.96 3.02
N ILE A 108 0.53 42.35 2.00
CA ILE A 108 0.75 42.02 0.60
C ILE A 108 0.62 43.31 -0.22
N SER A 109 1.57 43.53 -1.12
CA SER A 109 1.50 44.61 -2.10
C SER A 109 0.47 44.26 -3.18
N PRO A 110 -0.47 45.16 -3.54
CA PRO A 110 -1.38 44.95 -4.66
C PRO A 110 -0.66 44.79 -5.99
N ASN A 111 0.45 45.52 -6.17
CA ASN A 111 1.27 45.45 -7.37
C ASN A 111 2.45 44.51 -7.12
N TYR A 112 2.54 43.44 -7.91
CA TYR A 112 3.67 42.51 -7.88
C TYR A 112 4.94 43.14 -8.48
N VAL A 113 4.76 43.93 -9.53
CA VAL A 113 5.83 44.67 -10.22
C VAL A 113 5.72 46.14 -9.87
N ASP A 114 6.85 46.82 -9.73
CA ASP A 114 6.87 48.27 -9.57
C ASP A 114 6.29 48.93 -10.83
N PRO A 115 5.17 49.66 -10.75
CA PRO A 115 4.55 50.30 -11.90
C PRO A 115 5.49 51.29 -12.61
N ALA A 116 6.51 51.83 -11.93
CA ALA A 116 7.50 52.71 -12.55
C ALA A 116 8.41 51.98 -13.55
N THR A 117 8.54 50.66 -13.44
CA THR A 117 9.33 49.84 -14.38
C THR A 117 8.56 49.45 -15.63
N ILE A 118 7.23 49.60 -15.63
CA ILE A 118 6.37 49.24 -16.75
C ILE A 118 6.22 50.47 -17.65
N LYS A 119 6.76 50.39 -18.87
CA LYS A 119 6.51 51.39 -19.91
C LYS A 119 5.24 50.99 -20.67
N LEU A 120 4.16 51.71 -20.41
CA LEU A 120 2.92 51.56 -21.19
C LEU A 120 3.07 52.31 -22.52
N PRO A 121 2.63 51.73 -23.65
CA PRO A 121 2.55 52.45 -24.92
C PRO A 121 1.55 53.60 -24.79
N SER A 122 1.80 54.69 -25.52
CA SER A 122 0.91 55.86 -25.54
C SER A 122 -0.34 55.57 -26.38
N ASP A 123 -1.47 56.21 -26.04
CA ASP A 123 -2.77 56.02 -26.72
C ASP A 123 -2.71 56.14 -28.26
N ASP A 124 -1.80 56.95 -28.80
CA ASP A 124 -1.60 57.10 -30.25
C ASP A 124 -0.99 55.84 -30.92
N GLU A 125 -0.28 55.00 -30.17
CA GLU A 125 0.27 53.72 -30.66
C GLU A 125 -0.74 52.57 -30.55
N LEU A 126 -1.87 52.78 -29.87
CA LEU A 126 -2.94 51.80 -29.67
C LEU A 126 -3.99 51.79 -30.81
N CYS A 127 -3.70 52.44 -31.95
CA CYS A 127 -4.62 52.82 -33.05
C CYS A 127 -5.85 51.93 -33.33
N ASP A 128 -5.77 50.59 -33.23
CA ASP A 128 -6.84 49.69 -33.65
C ASP A 128 -7.15 48.55 -32.65
N VAL A 129 -6.94 48.73 -31.34
CA VAL A 129 -7.26 47.70 -30.34
C VAL A 129 -8.64 47.95 -29.72
N GLU A 130 -9.57 47.01 -29.87
CA GLU A 130 -10.89 47.07 -29.24
C GLU A 130 -10.76 47.00 -27.71
N ILE A 131 -11.09 48.10 -27.02
CA ILE A 131 -11.10 48.17 -25.56
C ILE A 131 -12.39 47.49 -25.08
N ILE A 132 -12.28 46.24 -24.63
CA ILE A 132 -13.38 45.53 -23.97
C ILE A 132 -13.41 46.02 -22.52
N ILE A 133 -14.50 46.71 -22.15
CA ILE A 133 -14.77 47.22 -20.79
C ILE A 133 -15.53 46.15 -19.99
#